data_AF-A0A5A7NPV1-F1
#
_entry.id   AF-A0A5A7NPV1-F1
#
_cell.length_a   1.000
_cell.length_b   1.000
_cell.length_c   1.000
_cell.angle_alpha   90.00
_cell.angle_beta   90.00
_cell.angle_gamma   90.00
#
_symmetry.space_group_name_H-M   'P 1'
#
loop_
_entity.id
_entity.type
_entity.pdbx_description
1 polymer ?
#
loop_
_entity_poly.entity_id
_entity_poly.type
_entity_poly.pdbx_seq_one_letter_code
_entity_poly.pdbx_strand_id
1 'polypeptide(L)'
;MVYQHIDLTAGARRTGLAAALAALEDEFGLPRGFPEDVLEEARAAVAAHHPPAEDRTGIPFVTIDPPGSTDLDQAVHLARDGGGYTVHYAIADVPAFVADGGAVDREARLRGQTVYLPHRRIPLHPEVISEDAGSLLPLRRRGAYVWTFRLDREARVVSTELVRAAVVSRARLTYAEAQQALDAGAADESLVLLKEVGIKRVALEHARGGAHLRIPEQEIEADDEGGYRLVARAPLPVEDWNAQISLLTGMEAARIMVAGRMGILRTLPGPDATGVAYFRRRALALGHEWEPGVHYGDFLRSLDLTDPRQLALMHHAAALFRGAGYTAFDGEVPEEHVQAAIAAPYAHATAPLRRLVDRFVLVVCDHHLRGEPVPPGVRQALPLLPELMQRSGQLASRVERAAIDTVEAALLAGRVGEMFSAVVIEPPAPAAPERNGREGNGGNGGNGGNGRPAGNGGGPYGTLQIADPPVAARFEDTGPEGARVAAGERVTVQLAEADPGTRKVLFRTVR
;
A
#
# COMPACT_ATOMS: atom_id res chain seq x y z
N MET A 1 -0.95 2.70 -4.43
CA MET A 1 -1.15 2.22 -3.05
C MET A 1 -0.79 0.76 -3.12
N VAL A 2 0.35 0.38 -2.56
CA VAL A 2 0.88 -0.99 -2.64
C VAL A 2 -0.13 -1.89 -1.94
N TYR A 3 -0.78 -2.78 -2.68
CA TYR A 3 -1.68 -3.79 -2.15
C TYR A 3 -0.82 -5.06 -2.02
N GLN A 4 -0.18 -5.24 -0.87
CA GLN A 4 0.55 -6.48 -0.61
C GLN A 4 -0.47 -7.57 -0.33
N HIS A 5 -0.59 -8.50 -1.27
CA HIS A 5 -1.42 -9.67 -1.13
C HIS A 5 -0.62 -10.79 -0.48
N ILE A 6 -1.15 -11.29 0.62
CA ILE A 6 -0.65 -12.49 1.26
C ILE A 6 -1.78 -13.52 1.17
N ASP A 7 -1.55 -14.58 0.41
CA ASP A 7 -2.59 -15.56 0.08
C ASP A 7 -2.73 -16.62 1.18
N LEU A 8 -3.98 -16.99 1.45
CA LEU A 8 -4.42 -17.77 2.61
C LEU A 8 -4.86 -19.17 2.16
N THR A 9 -4.02 -20.20 2.35
CA THR A 9 -4.53 -21.58 2.45
C THR A 9 -3.80 -22.41 3.52
N ALA A 10 -4.57 -23.30 4.15
CA ALA A 10 -4.21 -24.01 5.38
C ALA A 10 -3.71 -25.44 5.12
N GLY A 11 -2.53 -25.81 5.64
CA GLY A 11 -2.07 -27.21 5.68
C GLY A 11 -0.82 -27.46 6.54
N ALA A 12 -0.95 -28.05 7.71
CA ALA A 12 -0.37 -29.37 8.02
C ALA A 12 1.15 -29.59 8.16
N ARG A 13 2.08 -28.69 7.81
CA ARG A 13 3.50 -28.78 8.29
C ARG A 13 3.76 -27.87 9.48
N ARG A 14 2.76 -27.99 10.36
CA ARG A 14 2.34 -27.21 11.52
C ARG A 14 3.27 -27.45 12.73
N THR A 15 4.06 -26.48 13.15
CA THR A 15 4.23 -26.11 14.58
C THR A 15 5.23 -24.97 14.74
N GLY A 16 6.32 -24.92 13.97
CA GLY A 16 7.35 -23.86 14.10
C GLY A 16 6.94 -22.52 13.48
N LEU A 17 6.89 -22.46 12.14
CA LEU A 17 6.56 -21.22 11.41
C LEU A 17 5.13 -20.74 11.70
N ALA A 18 4.14 -21.65 11.72
CA ALA A 18 2.77 -21.28 12.07
C ALA A 18 2.64 -20.73 13.50
N ALA A 19 3.37 -21.28 14.47
CA ALA A 19 3.39 -20.72 15.83
C ALA A 19 4.17 -19.40 15.89
N ALA A 20 5.26 -19.26 15.13
CA ALA A 20 6.01 -18.00 15.04
C ALA A 20 5.15 -16.87 14.45
N LEU A 21 4.42 -17.15 13.37
CA LEU A 21 3.47 -16.20 12.76
C LEU A 21 2.30 -15.88 13.71
N ALA A 22 1.75 -16.88 14.40
CA ALA A 22 0.72 -16.65 15.40
C ALA A 22 1.24 -15.83 16.60
N ALA A 23 2.50 -16.02 17.01
CA ALA A 23 3.13 -15.28 18.08
C ALA A 23 3.28 -13.77 17.76
N LEU A 24 3.29 -13.38 16.47
CA LEU A 24 3.27 -11.97 16.08
C LEU A 24 1.99 -11.26 16.56
N GLU A 25 0.86 -11.97 16.63
CA GLU A 25 -0.39 -11.39 17.15
C GLU A 25 -0.21 -10.96 18.61
N ASP A 26 0.43 -11.79 19.43
CA ASP A 26 0.70 -11.49 20.83
C ASP A 26 1.83 -10.45 21.00
N GLU A 27 2.90 -10.56 20.21
CA GLU A 27 4.03 -9.60 20.22
C GLU A 27 3.57 -8.16 19.95
N PHE A 28 2.69 -7.99 18.96
CA PHE A 28 2.20 -6.68 18.54
C PHE A 28 0.88 -6.27 19.20
N GLY A 29 0.32 -7.11 20.09
CA GLY A 29 -0.93 -6.85 20.78
C GLY A 29 -2.12 -6.68 19.83
N LEU A 30 -2.18 -7.51 18.78
CA LEU A 30 -3.24 -7.44 17.78
C LEU A 30 -4.58 -7.91 18.35
N PRO A 31 -5.70 -7.22 18.04
CA PRO A 31 -7.01 -7.65 18.51
C PRO A 31 -7.38 -9.05 18.01
N ARG A 32 -7.68 -9.97 18.93
CA ARG A 32 -8.01 -11.37 18.59
C ARG A 32 -9.41 -11.53 17.96
N GLY A 33 -10.32 -10.62 18.30
CA GLY A 33 -11.71 -10.60 17.85
C GLY A 33 -12.38 -9.26 18.18
N PHE A 34 -13.67 -9.16 17.95
CA PHE A 34 -14.46 -7.98 18.31
C PHE A 34 -15.13 -8.17 19.67
N PRO A 35 -15.19 -7.13 20.51
CA PRO A 35 -16.04 -7.13 21.70
C PRO A 35 -17.52 -7.42 21.35
N GLU A 36 -18.27 -8.01 22.28
CA GLU A 36 -19.66 -8.43 22.00
C GLU A 36 -20.58 -7.25 21.69
N ASP A 37 -20.42 -6.11 22.36
CA ASP A 37 -21.19 -4.89 22.08
C ASP A 37 -20.97 -4.37 20.66
N VAL A 38 -19.74 -4.52 20.13
CA VAL A 38 -19.41 -4.19 18.74
C VAL A 38 -20.10 -5.16 17.77
N LEU A 39 -20.11 -6.46 18.09
CA LEU A 39 -20.77 -7.47 17.25
C LEU A 39 -22.29 -7.32 17.24
N GLU A 40 -22.89 -7.02 18.39
CA GLU A 40 -24.32 -6.74 18.53
C GLU A 40 -24.72 -5.50 17.71
N GLU A 41 -23.98 -4.39 17.84
CA GLU A 41 -24.23 -3.18 17.06
C GLU A 41 -24.09 -3.44 15.56
N ALA A 42 -23.05 -4.18 15.14
CA ALA A 42 -22.86 -4.51 13.72
C ALA A 42 -23.99 -5.36 13.16
N ARG A 43 -24.43 -6.41 13.88
CA ARG A 43 -25.57 -7.25 13.46
C ARG A 43 -26.87 -6.44 13.39
N ALA A 44 -27.10 -5.55 14.37
CA ALA A 44 -28.28 -4.68 14.37
C ALA A 44 -28.26 -3.69 13.20
N ALA A 45 -27.11 -3.07 12.93
CA ALA A 45 -26.93 -2.15 11.80
C ALA A 45 -27.17 -2.84 10.45
N VAL A 46 -26.65 -4.06 10.27
CA VAL A 46 -26.88 -4.85 9.05
C VAL A 46 -28.35 -5.26 8.91
N ALA A 47 -29.00 -5.70 9.99
CA ALA A 47 -30.41 -6.10 9.97
C ALA A 47 -31.35 -4.92 9.67
N ALA A 48 -31.01 -3.70 10.10
CA ALA A 48 -31.76 -2.48 9.84
C ALA A 48 -31.42 -1.83 8.49
N HIS A 49 -30.35 -2.28 7.82
CA HIS A 49 -29.85 -1.62 6.62
C HIS A 49 -30.81 -1.80 5.43
N HIS A 50 -31.13 -0.68 4.78
CA HIS A 50 -31.82 -0.65 3.51
C HIS A 50 -30.92 0.08 2.51
N PRO A 51 -30.70 -0.48 1.30
CA PRO A 51 -29.93 0.21 0.27
C PRO A 51 -30.54 1.60 -0.04
N PRO A 52 -29.72 2.57 -0.48
CA PRO A 52 -30.21 3.88 -0.87
C PRO A 52 -31.35 3.80 -1.91
N ALA A 53 -32.26 4.78 -1.87
CA ALA A 53 -33.42 4.83 -2.77
C ALA A 53 -33.02 5.10 -4.23
N GLU A 54 -31.96 5.88 -4.45
CA GLU A 54 -31.38 6.09 -5.77
C GLU A 54 -30.87 4.75 -6.33
N ASP A 55 -31.33 4.40 -7.53
CA ASP A 55 -31.01 3.11 -8.15
C ASP A 55 -30.01 3.28 -9.30
N ARG A 56 -28.83 2.67 -9.16
CA ARG A 56 -27.78 2.59 -10.18
C ARG A 56 -27.44 1.13 -10.54
N THR A 57 -28.34 0.19 -10.23
CA THR A 57 -28.15 -1.25 -10.52
C THR A 57 -28.11 -1.58 -12.02
N GLY A 58 -28.56 -0.67 -12.88
CA GLY A 58 -28.41 -0.79 -14.33
C GLY A 58 -26.97 -0.65 -14.83
N ILE A 59 -26.08 0.00 -14.06
CA ILE A 59 -24.67 0.17 -14.44
C ILE A 59 -23.95 -1.17 -14.25
N PRO A 60 -23.24 -1.68 -15.28
CA PRO A 60 -22.68 -3.02 -15.29
C PRO A 60 -21.33 -3.09 -14.57
N PHE A 61 -21.30 -2.74 -13.28
CA PHE A 61 -20.09 -2.76 -12.48
C PHE A 61 -19.43 -4.14 -12.42
N VAL A 62 -18.10 -4.16 -12.34
CA VAL A 62 -17.30 -5.34 -11.97
C VAL A 62 -16.32 -4.95 -10.86
N THR A 63 -15.95 -5.90 -10.01
CA THR A 63 -14.80 -5.70 -9.10
C THR A 63 -13.58 -6.39 -9.70
N ILE A 64 -12.39 -5.85 -9.41
CA ILE A 64 -11.10 -6.40 -9.85
C ILE A 64 -10.19 -6.38 -8.62
N ASP A 65 -9.99 -7.55 -8.03
CA ASP A 65 -9.32 -7.72 -6.75
C ASP A 65 -8.45 -8.97 -6.80
N PRO A 66 -7.51 -9.18 -5.88
CA PRO A 66 -6.74 -10.41 -5.94
C PRO A 66 -7.53 -11.66 -5.56
N PRO A 67 -7.00 -12.85 -5.85
CA PRO A 67 -7.67 -14.10 -5.55
C PRO A 67 -8.09 -14.18 -4.08
N GLY A 68 -9.29 -14.73 -3.83
CA GLY A 68 -9.79 -14.94 -2.47
C GLY A 68 -10.35 -13.70 -1.75
N SER A 69 -10.22 -12.49 -2.31
CA SER A 69 -10.78 -11.28 -1.70
C SER A 69 -12.29 -11.37 -1.43
N THR A 70 -12.69 -10.99 -0.21
CA THR A 70 -14.09 -10.94 0.24
C THR A 70 -14.52 -9.55 0.68
N ASP A 71 -13.58 -8.68 1.03
CA ASP A 71 -13.75 -7.26 1.40
C ASP A 71 -13.63 -6.35 0.17
N LEU A 72 -14.59 -6.46 -0.76
CA LEU A 72 -14.57 -5.76 -2.05
C LEU A 72 -15.04 -4.31 -1.88
N ASP A 73 -14.08 -3.40 -1.75
CA ASP A 73 -14.32 -1.96 -1.55
C ASP A 73 -14.86 -1.25 -2.80
N GLN A 74 -14.45 -1.72 -3.98
CA GLN A 74 -14.46 -0.96 -5.23
C GLN A 74 -15.12 -1.75 -6.35
N ALA A 75 -15.95 -1.10 -7.15
CA ALA A 75 -16.42 -1.64 -8.42
C ALA A 75 -16.36 -0.58 -9.52
N VAL A 76 -15.93 -0.97 -10.71
CA VAL A 76 -15.66 -0.05 -11.82
C VAL A 76 -16.52 -0.39 -13.04
N HIS A 77 -16.91 0.64 -13.76
CA HIS A 77 -17.47 0.54 -15.10
C HIS A 77 -17.06 1.76 -15.94
N LEU A 78 -16.64 1.53 -17.18
CA LEU A 78 -16.29 2.58 -18.12
C LEU A 78 -17.16 2.48 -19.38
N ALA A 79 -17.54 3.63 -19.91
CA ALA A 79 -18.25 3.75 -21.18
C ALA A 79 -17.68 4.90 -22.01
N ARG A 80 -17.85 4.84 -23.34
CA ARG A 80 -17.57 5.98 -24.21
C ARG A 80 -18.66 7.05 -24.03
N ASP A 81 -18.26 8.32 -24.06
CA ASP A 81 -19.18 9.46 -24.01
C ASP A 81 -18.77 10.48 -25.07
N GLY A 82 -19.39 10.38 -26.25
CA GLY A 82 -19.01 11.18 -27.42
C GLY A 82 -17.53 10.98 -27.79
N GLY A 83 -16.74 12.06 -27.73
CA GLY A 83 -15.30 12.01 -27.96
C GLY A 83 -14.46 11.62 -26.73
N GLY A 84 -15.08 11.47 -25.57
CA GLY A 84 -14.43 11.18 -24.29
C GLY A 84 -14.94 9.89 -23.64
N TYR A 85 -14.95 9.88 -22.30
CA TYR A 85 -15.29 8.70 -21.50
C TYR A 85 -16.15 9.09 -20.31
N THR A 86 -16.99 8.16 -19.86
CA THR A 86 -17.58 8.19 -18.52
C THR A 86 -16.98 7.05 -17.71
N VAL A 87 -16.47 7.37 -16.52
CA VAL A 87 -16.01 6.39 -15.52
C VAL A 87 -16.98 6.42 -14.35
N HIS A 88 -17.63 5.29 -14.11
CA HIS A 88 -18.38 5.05 -12.89
C HIS A 88 -17.52 4.23 -11.93
N TYR A 89 -17.41 4.70 -10.69
CA TYR A 89 -16.62 4.05 -9.66
C TYR A 89 -17.41 3.99 -8.36
N ALA A 90 -17.91 2.81 -8.02
CA ALA A 90 -18.70 2.55 -6.83
C ALA A 90 -17.77 2.19 -5.67
N ILE A 91 -17.91 2.90 -4.56
CA ILE A 91 -17.18 2.66 -3.30
C ILE A 91 -18.16 2.21 -2.23
N ALA A 92 -17.83 1.15 -1.51
CA ALA A 92 -18.66 0.57 -0.44
C ALA A 92 -19.20 1.62 0.56
N ASP A 93 -20.51 1.56 0.84
CA ASP A 93 -21.21 2.50 1.74
C ASP A 93 -21.08 2.10 3.22
N VAL A 94 -19.84 2.03 3.71
CA VAL A 94 -19.54 1.75 5.13
C VAL A 94 -20.21 2.73 6.10
N PRO A 95 -20.33 4.05 5.81
CA PRO A 95 -21.10 4.97 6.66
C PRO A 95 -22.53 4.52 6.99
N ALA A 96 -23.16 3.68 6.16
CA ALA A 96 -24.50 3.14 6.44
C ALA A 96 -24.57 2.20 7.65
N PHE A 97 -23.44 1.61 8.05
CA PHE A 97 -23.38 0.59 9.09
C PHE A 97 -22.69 1.08 10.37
N VAL A 98 -22.02 2.23 10.32
CA VAL A 98 -21.15 2.72 11.39
C VAL A 98 -21.68 4.06 11.91
N ALA A 99 -22.38 4.01 13.04
CA ALA A 99 -22.88 5.21 13.72
C ALA A 99 -21.74 5.96 14.41
N ASP A 100 -21.68 7.29 14.23
CA ASP A 100 -20.65 8.12 14.87
C ASP A 100 -20.72 8.01 16.40
N GLY A 101 -19.60 7.66 17.03
CA GLY A 101 -19.51 7.43 18.47
C GLY A 101 -20.06 6.07 18.95
N GLY A 102 -20.65 5.26 18.07
CA GLY A 102 -21.11 3.89 18.34
C GLY A 102 -19.97 2.93 18.68
N ALA A 103 -20.31 1.71 19.13
CA ALA A 103 -19.34 0.66 19.44
C ALA A 103 -18.48 0.30 18.23
N VAL A 104 -19.07 0.18 17.03
CA VAL A 104 -18.33 -0.12 15.81
C VAL A 104 -17.38 1.03 15.45
N ASP A 105 -17.81 2.29 15.59
CA ASP A 105 -16.95 3.45 15.32
C ASP A 105 -15.77 3.55 16.31
N ARG A 106 -16.03 3.34 17.61
CA ARG A 106 -14.96 3.35 18.63
C ARG A 106 -13.91 2.28 18.36
N GLU A 107 -14.35 1.06 18.03
CA GLU A 107 -13.45 -0.04 17.70
C GLU A 107 -12.70 0.20 16.38
N ALA A 108 -13.38 0.72 15.34
CA ALA A 108 -12.74 1.09 14.08
C ALA A 108 -11.67 2.19 14.27
N ARG A 109 -11.88 3.15 15.18
CA ARG A 109 -10.87 4.16 15.56
C ARG A 109 -9.69 3.56 16.33
N LEU A 110 -9.94 2.56 17.16
CA LEU A 110 -8.87 1.83 17.87
C LEU A 110 -7.97 1.10 16.87
N ARG A 111 -8.57 0.39 15.90
CA ARG A 111 -7.87 -0.40 14.87
C ARG A 111 -7.22 0.47 13.79
N GLY A 112 -7.93 1.48 13.28
CA GLY A 112 -7.52 2.42 12.24
C GLY A 112 -7.45 1.84 10.82
N GLN A 113 -7.01 0.59 10.65
CA GLN A 113 -7.03 -0.13 9.37
C GLN A 113 -6.99 -1.65 9.58
N THR A 114 -7.30 -2.41 8.54
CA THR A 114 -7.10 -3.86 8.50
C THR A 114 -5.61 -4.17 8.48
N VAL A 115 -5.18 -5.15 9.28
CA VAL A 115 -3.81 -5.69 9.27
C VAL A 115 -3.82 -7.07 8.62
N TYR A 116 -2.95 -7.29 7.64
CA TYR A 116 -2.84 -8.55 6.92
C TYR A 116 -1.63 -9.33 7.45
N LEU A 117 -1.87 -10.58 7.89
CA LEU A 117 -0.85 -11.56 8.24
C LEU A 117 -0.93 -12.73 7.25
N PRO A 118 0.12 -13.56 7.15
CA PRO A 118 0.10 -14.66 6.19
C PRO A 118 -0.96 -15.72 6.41
N HIS A 119 -1.34 -15.95 7.66
CA HIS A 119 -2.31 -16.98 8.03
C HIS A 119 -3.71 -16.42 8.33
N ARG A 120 -3.88 -15.10 8.45
CA ARG A 120 -5.19 -14.46 8.66
C ARG A 120 -5.15 -12.95 8.42
N ARG A 121 -6.33 -12.35 8.27
CA ARG A 121 -6.50 -10.88 8.39
C ARG A 121 -7.05 -10.51 9.78
N ILE A 122 -6.72 -9.30 10.23
CA ILE A 122 -7.30 -8.64 11.39
C ILE A 122 -8.13 -7.46 10.87
N PRO A 123 -9.45 -7.64 10.65
CA PRO A 123 -10.26 -6.68 9.92
C PRO A 123 -10.54 -5.41 10.73
N LEU A 124 -10.70 -4.28 10.02
CA LEU A 124 -11.11 -3.00 10.59
C LEU A 124 -12.54 -3.04 11.15
N HIS A 125 -13.45 -3.71 10.45
CA HIS A 125 -14.87 -3.84 10.81
C HIS A 125 -15.26 -5.32 10.96
N PRO A 126 -16.28 -5.66 11.77
CA PRO A 126 -16.82 -7.01 11.86
C PRO A 126 -17.15 -7.60 10.49
N GLU A 127 -16.91 -8.90 10.31
CA GLU A 127 -17.05 -9.61 9.01
C GLU A 127 -18.45 -9.46 8.40
N VAL A 128 -19.50 -9.43 9.25
CA VAL A 128 -20.89 -9.19 8.80
C VAL A 128 -21.05 -7.86 8.05
N ILE A 129 -20.18 -6.88 8.30
CA ILE A 129 -20.09 -5.63 7.54
C ILE A 129 -19.03 -5.76 6.44
N SER A 130 -17.78 -6.05 6.81
CA SER A 130 -16.63 -5.92 5.89
C SER A 130 -16.60 -6.94 4.76
N GLU A 131 -17.12 -8.14 5.00
CA GLU A 131 -17.02 -9.27 4.06
C GLU A 131 -18.36 -9.70 3.47
N ASP A 132 -19.47 -9.11 3.94
CA ASP A 132 -20.80 -9.38 3.42
C ASP A 132 -21.58 -8.09 3.12
N ALA A 133 -22.20 -7.45 4.11
CA ALA A 133 -23.21 -6.43 3.88
C ALA A 133 -22.66 -5.16 3.21
N GLY A 134 -21.43 -4.77 3.54
CA GLY A 134 -20.73 -3.63 2.94
C GLY A 134 -19.89 -3.99 1.71
N SER A 135 -19.54 -5.27 1.53
CA SER A 135 -18.74 -5.73 0.40
C SER A 135 -19.55 -5.73 -0.90
N LEU A 136 -18.95 -5.25 -1.99
CA LEU A 136 -19.55 -5.17 -3.34
C LEU A 136 -19.55 -6.55 -4.06
N LEU A 137 -19.96 -7.59 -3.34
CA LEU A 137 -20.07 -8.97 -3.82
C LEU A 137 -20.95 -9.06 -5.08
N PRO A 138 -20.61 -9.97 -6.02
CA PRO A 138 -21.32 -10.08 -7.28
C PRO A 138 -22.77 -10.53 -7.08
N LEU A 139 -23.66 -9.99 -7.91
CA LEU A 139 -25.09 -10.31 -7.99
C LEU A 139 -25.87 -9.98 -6.72
N ARG A 140 -25.33 -9.12 -5.86
CA ARG A 140 -25.98 -8.63 -4.65
C ARG A 140 -26.26 -7.13 -4.77
N ARG A 141 -27.47 -6.71 -4.35
CA ARG A 141 -27.80 -5.28 -4.22
C ARG A 141 -27.07 -4.73 -2.99
N ARG A 142 -26.29 -3.68 -3.19
CA ARG A 142 -25.43 -3.05 -2.16
C ARG A 142 -25.54 -1.54 -2.21
N GLY A 143 -25.39 -0.87 -1.07
CA GLY A 143 -25.21 0.58 -1.03
C GLY A 143 -23.78 0.96 -1.42
N ALA A 144 -23.63 2.02 -2.21
CA ALA A 144 -22.33 2.56 -2.60
C ALA A 144 -22.37 4.09 -2.76
N TYR A 145 -21.22 4.71 -2.54
CA TYR A 145 -20.92 6.04 -3.07
C TYR A 145 -20.44 5.87 -4.51
N VAL A 146 -21.28 6.27 -5.47
CA VAL A 146 -20.98 6.16 -6.90
C VAL A 146 -20.40 7.47 -7.39
N TRP A 147 -19.10 7.46 -7.63
CA TRP A 147 -18.41 8.51 -8.35
C TRP A 147 -18.68 8.38 -9.84
N THR A 148 -19.03 9.49 -10.50
CA THR A 148 -19.15 9.56 -11.96
C THR A 148 -18.23 10.66 -12.47
N PHE A 149 -17.22 10.25 -13.24
CA PHE A 149 -16.28 11.17 -13.88
C PHE A 149 -16.58 11.24 -15.37
N ARG A 150 -16.86 12.43 -15.89
CA ARG A 150 -16.78 12.68 -17.34
C ARG A 150 -15.36 13.08 -17.68
N LEU A 151 -14.77 12.39 -18.64
CA LEU A 151 -13.41 12.60 -19.09
C LEU A 151 -13.39 13.05 -20.55
N ASP A 152 -12.45 13.91 -20.92
CA ASP A 152 -12.17 14.25 -22.32
C ASP A 152 -11.45 13.10 -23.06
N ARG A 153 -11.17 13.30 -24.36
CA ARG A 153 -10.47 12.31 -25.21
C ARG A 153 -9.05 11.97 -24.73
N GLU A 154 -8.45 12.81 -23.90
CA GLU A 154 -7.15 12.62 -23.25
C GLU A 154 -7.26 12.10 -21.81
N ALA A 155 -8.45 11.70 -21.37
CA ALA A 155 -8.75 11.22 -20.02
C ALA A 155 -8.54 12.28 -18.90
N ARG A 156 -8.64 13.57 -19.22
CA ARG A 156 -8.70 14.65 -18.22
C ARG A 156 -10.12 14.81 -17.71
N VAL A 157 -10.26 15.13 -16.43
CA VAL A 157 -11.56 15.31 -15.79
C VAL A 157 -12.23 16.57 -16.32
N VAL A 158 -13.45 16.42 -16.81
CA VAL A 158 -14.34 17.50 -17.23
C VAL A 158 -15.34 17.80 -16.12
N SER A 159 -15.93 16.77 -15.52
CA SER A 159 -16.84 16.92 -14.39
C SER A 159 -16.78 15.71 -13.46
N THR A 160 -17.10 15.95 -12.19
CA THR A 160 -17.17 14.94 -11.14
C THR A 160 -18.51 15.06 -10.44
N GLU A 161 -19.22 13.94 -10.36
CA GLU A 161 -20.45 13.78 -9.60
C GLU A 161 -20.25 12.67 -8.57
N LEU A 162 -20.91 12.79 -7.42
CA LEU A 162 -20.93 11.77 -6.36
C LEU A 162 -22.36 11.58 -5.91
N VAL A 163 -22.83 10.34 -5.94
CA VAL A 163 -24.19 10.00 -5.53
C VAL A 163 -24.17 8.74 -4.70
N ARG A 164 -24.81 8.77 -3.54
CA ARG A 164 -25.04 7.57 -2.72
C ARG A 164 -26.23 6.79 -3.30
N ALA A 165 -25.99 5.59 -3.82
CA ALA A 165 -26.96 4.81 -4.59
C ALA A 165 -26.88 3.30 -4.29
N ALA A 166 -27.91 2.56 -4.68
CA ALA A 166 -27.89 1.11 -4.73
C ALA A 166 -27.26 0.63 -6.05
N VAL A 167 -26.35 -0.34 -5.98
CA VAL A 167 -25.63 -0.94 -7.11
C VAL A 167 -25.68 -2.47 -7.07
N VAL A 168 -25.35 -3.10 -8.19
CA VAL A 168 -25.11 -4.56 -8.30
C VAL A 168 -23.84 -4.76 -9.10
N SER A 169 -22.81 -5.35 -8.48
CA SER A 169 -21.64 -5.84 -9.24
C SER A 169 -22.05 -7.09 -10.02
N ARG A 170 -21.64 -7.21 -11.28
CA ARG A 170 -21.98 -8.34 -12.15
C ARG A 170 -21.01 -9.51 -11.99
N ALA A 171 -19.74 -9.21 -11.70
CA ALA A 171 -18.69 -10.19 -11.58
C ALA A 171 -17.63 -9.72 -10.58
N ARG A 172 -16.98 -10.68 -9.94
CA ARG A 172 -15.73 -10.51 -9.20
C ARG A 172 -14.63 -11.10 -10.05
N LEU A 173 -13.77 -10.26 -10.59
CA LEU A 173 -12.63 -10.66 -11.41
C LEU A 173 -11.35 -10.61 -10.58
N THR A 174 -10.42 -11.50 -10.89
CA THR A 174 -9.03 -11.34 -10.49
C THR A 174 -8.27 -10.46 -11.47
N TYR A 175 -7.18 -9.82 -11.02
CA TYR A 175 -6.28 -9.11 -11.95
C TYR A 175 -5.74 -10.04 -13.05
N ALA A 176 -5.46 -11.30 -12.73
CA ALA A 176 -5.01 -12.29 -13.71
C ALA A 176 -6.10 -12.58 -14.76
N GLU A 177 -7.35 -12.79 -14.35
CA GLU A 177 -8.48 -13.00 -15.28
C GLU A 177 -8.73 -11.77 -16.15
N ALA A 178 -8.70 -10.57 -15.57
CA ALA A 178 -8.89 -9.32 -16.32
C ALA A 178 -7.77 -9.11 -17.35
N GLN A 179 -6.51 -9.36 -16.98
CA GLN A 179 -5.36 -9.28 -17.88
C GLN A 179 -5.48 -10.31 -19.01
N GLN A 180 -5.78 -11.57 -18.69
CA GLN A 180 -5.95 -12.64 -19.67
C GLN A 180 -7.08 -12.33 -20.68
N ALA A 181 -8.22 -11.82 -20.21
CA ALA A 181 -9.32 -11.42 -21.09
C ALA A 181 -8.91 -10.29 -22.06
N LEU A 182 -8.13 -9.32 -21.57
CA LEU A 182 -7.61 -8.21 -22.39
C LEU A 182 -6.60 -8.69 -23.43
N ASP A 183 -5.70 -9.60 -23.05
CA ASP A 183 -4.67 -10.12 -23.94
C ASP A 183 -5.25 -11.07 -25.01
N ALA A 184 -6.30 -11.82 -24.66
CA ALA A 184 -7.02 -12.69 -25.58
C ALA A 184 -8.00 -11.95 -26.52
N GLY A 185 -8.21 -10.64 -26.33
CA GLY A 185 -9.22 -9.88 -27.07
C GLY A 185 -10.66 -10.31 -26.77
N ALA A 186 -10.89 -10.93 -25.62
CA ALA A 186 -12.19 -11.45 -25.17
C ALA A 186 -12.83 -10.60 -24.06
N ALA A 187 -12.14 -9.54 -23.61
CA ALA A 187 -12.64 -8.59 -22.61
C ALA A 187 -13.86 -7.82 -23.10
N ASP A 188 -14.76 -7.49 -22.17
CA ASP A 188 -15.86 -6.56 -22.45
C ASP A 188 -15.36 -5.13 -22.72
N GLU A 189 -16.25 -4.28 -23.25
CA GLU A 189 -15.90 -2.90 -23.59
C GLU A 189 -15.38 -2.11 -22.38
N SER A 190 -15.93 -2.33 -21.18
CA SER A 190 -15.52 -1.61 -19.99
C SER A 190 -14.07 -1.92 -19.60
N LEU A 191 -13.65 -3.18 -19.66
CA LEU A 191 -12.26 -3.57 -19.42
C LEU A 191 -11.32 -3.05 -20.52
N VAL A 192 -11.74 -3.08 -21.79
CA VAL A 192 -10.97 -2.48 -22.89
C VAL A 192 -10.76 -0.98 -22.65
N LEU A 193 -11.81 -0.28 -22.20
CA LEU A 193 -11.75 1.12 -21.83
C LEU A 193 -10.93 1.36 -20.57
N LEU A 194 -10.92 0.44 -19.59
CA LEU A 194 -10.04 0.53 -18.42
C LEU A 194 -8.58 0.60 -18.84
N LYS A 195 -8.18 -0.26 -19.80
CA LYS A 195 -6.84 -0.21 -20.41
C LYS A 195 -6.60 1.11 -21.15
N GLU A 196 -7.52 1.52 -22.03
CA GLU A 196 -7.38 2.74 -22.84
C GLU A 196 -7.25 4.00 -21.98
N VAL A 197 -8.15 4.16 -21.00
CA VAL A 197 -8.16 5.28 -20.04
C VAL A 197 -6.94 5.17 -19.12
N GLY A 198 -6.64 3.99 -18.59
CA GLY A 198 -5.49 3.75 -17.72
C GLY A 198 -4.18 4.23 -18.35
N ILE A 199 -3.91 3.86 -19.60
CA ILE A 199 -2.72 4.32 -20.36
C ILE A 199 -2.66 5.85 -20.45
N LYS A 200 -3.78 6.51 -20.77
CA LYS A 200 -3.84 7.98 -20.85
C LYS A 200 -3.62 8.62 -19.48
N ARG A 201 -4.16 8.03 -18.42
CA ARG A 201 -4.00 8.51 -17.04
C ARG A 201 -2.55 8.36 -16.54
N VAL A 202 -1.86 7.28 -16.90
CA VAL A 202 -0.41 7.13 -16.67
C VAL A 202 0.38 8.21 -17.41
N ALA A 203 0.02 8.53 -18.66
CA ALA A 203 0.65 9.63 -19.39
C ALA A 203 0.39 11.01 -18.72
N LEU A 204 -0.81 11.23 -18.19
CA LEU A 204 -1.12 12.43 -17.39
C LEU A 204 -0.36 12.44 -16.06
N GLU A 205 -0.08 11.29 -15.45
CA GLU A 205 0.79 11.17 -14.28
C GLU A 205 2.21 11.58 -14.57
N HIS A 206 2.73 11.09 -15.69
CA HIS A 206 4.03 11.50 -16.17
C HIS A 206 4.09 13.01 -16.39
N ALA A 207 3.12 13.58 -17.11
CA ALA A 207 3.09 15.01 -17.41
C ALA A 207 3.02 15.90 -16.16
N ARG A 208 2.42 15.43 -15.05
CA ARG A 208 2.40 16.15 -13.76
C ARG A 208 3.65 15.94 -12.90
N GLY A 209 4.56 15.04 -13.28
CA GLY A 209 5.78 14.73 -12.53
C GLY A 209 5.60 13.65 -11.46
N GLY A 210 4.52 12.85 -11.53
CA GLY A 210 4.30 11.72 -10.64
C GLY A 210 5.37 10.64 -10.81
N ALA A 211 5.71 10.00 -9.69
CA ALA A 211 6.75 9.00 -9.55
C ALA A 211 6.19 7.77 -8.82
N HIS A 212 5.48 6.91 -9.56
CA HIS A 212 5.07 5.61 -9.07
C HIS A 212 6.28 4.64 -9.03
N LEU A 213 6.53 4.07 -7.86
CA LEU A 213 7.61 3.10 -7.66
C LEU A 213 7.12 1.70 -8.04
N ARG A 214 7.74 1.11 -9.07
CA ARG A 214 7.42 -0.25 -9.55
C ARG A 214 8.36 -1.29 -8.94
N ILE A 215 8.50 -1.30 -7.62
CA ILE A 215 9.37 -2.29 -6.97
C ILE A 215 8.68 -3.65 -7.05
N PRO A 216 9.34 -4.72 -7.53
CA PRO A 216 8.78 -6.07 -7.46
C PRO A 216 8.36 -6.40 -6.03
N GLU A 217 7.12 -6.85 -5.85
CA GLU A 217 6.60 -7.15 -4.52
C GLU A 217 7.02 -8.57 -4.12
N GLN A 218 7.49 -8.73 -2.88
CA GLN A 218 7.65 -10.04 -2.26
C GLN A 218 6.28 -10.44 -1.69
N GLU A 219 5.69 -11.48 -2.25
CA GLU A 219 4.42 -12.04 -1.81
C GLU A 219 4.71 -13.35 -1.06
N ILE A 220 4.00 -13.57 0.05
CA ILE A 220 4.01 -14.85 0.75
C ILE A 220 2.82 -15.63 0.21
N GLU A 221 3.09 -16.76 -0.43
CA GLU A 221 2.06 -17.66 -0.90
C GLU A 221 2.10 -18.95 -0.07
N ALA A 222 0.95 -19.53 0.20
CA ALA A 222 0.89 -20.90 0.69
C ALA A 222 1.30 -21.86 -0.44
N ASP A 223 2.08 -22.91 -0.11
CA ASP A 223 2.38 -23.98 -1.05
C ASP A 223 1.35 -25.12 -0.98
N ASP A 224 1.34 -25.99 -1.99
CA ASP A 224 0.42 -27.14 -2.09
C ASP A 224 0.59 -28.16 -0.94
N GLU A 225 1.69 -28.08 -0.19
CA GLU A 225 2.01 -28.93 0.96
C GLU A 225 1.67 -28.25 2.31
N GLY A 226 1.09 -27.04 2.24
CA GLY A 226 0.66 -26.20 3.35
C GLY A 226 1.79 -25.46 4.11
N GLY A 227 2.98 -25.42 3.52
CA GLY A 227 4.02 -24.46 3.87
C GLY A 227 3.77 -23.08 3.24
N TYR A 228 4.79 -22.23 3.28
CA TYR A 228 4.77 -20.92 2.62
C TYR A 228 5.99 -20.80 1.72
N ARG A 229 5.86 -20.08 0.60
CA ARG A 229 6.94 -19.70 -0.30
C ARG A 229 6.94 -18.20 -0.52
N LEU A 230 8.12 -17.63 -0.76
CA LEU A 230 8.24 -16.23 -1.19
C LEU A 230 8.28 -16.17 -2.71
N VAL A 231 7.41 -15.34 -3.27
CA VAL A 231 7.32 -15.11 -4.72
C VAL A 231 7.62 -13.65 -4.97
N ALA A 232 8.56 -13.37 -5.86
CA ALA A 232 8.77 -12.04 -6.39
C ALA A 232 7.87 -11.88 -7.62
N ARG A 233 6.81 -11.07 -7.51
CA ARG A 233 5.84 -10.85 -8.60
C ARG A 233 5.99 -9.45 -9.17
N ALA A 234 6.08 -9.36 -10.50
CA ALA A 234 5.91 -8.08 -11.18
C ALA A 234 4.40 -7.80 -11.31
N PRO A 235 3.93 -6.59 -10.96
CA PRO A 235 2.51 -6.25 -11.10
C PRO A 235 2.07 -6.33 -12.57
N LEU A 236 0.85 -6.82 -12.80
CA LEU A 236 0.26 -6.88 -14.14
C LEU A 236 -0.11 -5.46 -14.61
N PRO A 237 -0.05 -5.17 -15.92
CA PRO A 237 -0.44 -3.86 -16.45
C PRO A 237 -1.84 -3.39 -16.01
N VAL A 238 -2.81 -4.32 -15.93
CA VAL A 238 -4.18 -4.01 -15.48
C VAL A 238 -4.24 -3.50 -14.04
N GLU A 239 -3.31 -3.88 -13.16
CA GLU A 239 -3.23 -3.37 -11.79
C GLU A 239 -2.92 -1.87 -11.78
N ASP A 240 -1.99 -1.43 -12.63
CA ASP A 240 -1.65 -0.01 -12.79
C ASP A 240 -2.82 0.78 -13.40
N TRP A 241 -3.47 0.24 -14.43
CA TRP A 241 -4.64 0.87 -15.04
C TRP A 241 -5.80 1.04 -14.05
N ASN A 242 -6.09 0.01 -13.24
CA ASN A 242 -7.08 0.08 -12.18
C ASN A 242 -6.67 1.08 -11.08
N ALA A 243 -5.40 1.07 -10.68
CA ALA A 243 -4.87 2.01 -9.69
C ALA A 243 -5.04 3.47 -10.14
N GLN A 244 -4.94 3.77 -11.44
CA GLN A 244 -5.17 5.14 -11.95
C GLN A 244 -6.62 5.63 -11.75
N ILE A 245 -7.61 4.74 -11.70
CA ILE A 245 -9.01 5.11 -11.39
C ILE A 245 -9.15 5.45 -9.90
N SER A 246 -8.48 4.68 -9.03
CA SER A 246 -8.39 5.00 -7.60
C SER A 246 -7.66 6.33 -7.36
N LEU A 247 -6.54 6.57 -8.08
CA LEU A 247 -5.77 7.82 -7.99
C LEU A 247 -6.58 9.02 -8.47
N LEU A 248 -7.30 8.88 -9.59
CA LEU A 248 -8.26 9.87 -10.07
C LEU A 248 -9.27 10.23 -8.97
N THR A 249 -9.89 9.22 -8.36
CA THR A 249 -10.90 9.41 -7.32
C THR A 249 -10.33 10.14 -6.10
N GLY A 250 -9.13 9.75 -5.65
CA GLY A 250 -8.50 10.42 -4.52
C GLY A 250 -8.04 11.85 -4.78
N MET A 251 -7.63 12.18 -6.03
CA MET A 251 -7.34 13.55 -6.43
C MET A 251 -8.60 14.42 -6.48
N GLU A 252 -9.70 13.88 -7.02
CA GLU A 252 -10.98 14.59 -7.05
C GLU A 252 -11.58 14.78 -5.64
N ALA A 253 -11.46 13.79 -4.77
CA ALA A 253 -11.85 13.91 -3.36
C ALA A 253 -11.07 15.04 -2.66
N ALA A 254 -9.75 15.11 -2.85
CA ALA A 254 -8.94 16.20 -2.33
C ALA A 254 -9.38 17.57 -2.90
N ARG A 255 -9.61 17.66 -4.22
CA ARG A 255 -10.11 18.87 -4.87
C ARG A 255 -11.42 19.36 -4.26
N ILE A 256 -12.37 18.46 -4.03
CA ILE A 256 -13.68 18.77 -3.42
C ILE A 256 -13.49 19.28 -1.99
N MET A 257 -12.71 18.59 -1.16
CA MET A 257 -12.47 19.00 0.23
C MET A 257 -11.74 20.34 0.34
N VAL A 258 -10.75 20.59 -0.54
CA VAL A 258 -10.03 21.86 -0.60
C VAL A 258 -10.98 23.00 -1.00
N ALA A 259 -11.81 22.80 -2.02
CA ALA A 259 -12.81 23.78 -2.44
C ALA A 259 -13.85 24.05 -1.34
N GLY A 260 -14.29 23.00 -0.65
CA GLY A 260 -15.18 23.07 0.51
C GLY A 260 -14.51 23.55 1.81
N ARG A 261 -13.20 23.80 1.78
CA ARG A 261 -12.38 24.29 2.91
C ARG A 261 -12.49 23.46 4.19
N MET A 262 -12.83 22.18 4.07
CA MET A 262 -12.91 21.25 5.20
C MET A 262 -12.67 19.83 4.71
N GLY A 263 -11.79 19.09 5.37
CA GLY A 263 -11.54 17.69 5.07
C GLY A 263 -10.22 17.18 5.60
N ILE A 264 -9.68 16.15 4.96
CA ILE A 264 -8.42 15.52 5.32
C ILE A 264 -7.66 15.06 4.09
N LEU A 265 -6.39 15.47 3.97
CA LEU A 265 -5.52 15.15 2.84
C LEU A 265 -4.49 14.11 3.23
N ARG A 266 -4.07 13.28 2.27
CA ARG A 266 -2.92 12.40 2.36
C ARG A 266 -1.72 13.12 1.77
N THR A 267 -0.89 13.69 2.63
CA THR A 267 0.27 14.49 2.24
C THR A 267 1.54 13.65 2.23
N LEU A 268 2.48 14.02 1.37
CA LEU A 268 3.83 13.48 1.36
C LEU A 268 4.78 14.59 0.93
N PRO A 269 5.67 15.06 1.83
CA PRO A 269 6.68 16.05 1.47
C PRO A 269 7.55 15.57 0.31
N GLY A 270 7.95 16.52 -0.53
CA GLY A 270 8.98 16.28 -1.53
C GLY A 270 10.32 15.97 -0.87
N PRO A 271 11.22 15.27 -1.56
CA PRO A 271 12.53 14.99 -1.01
C PRO A 271 13.37 16.26 -0.91
N ASP A 272 14.14 16.36 0.17
CA ASP A 272 15.05 17.48 0.36
C ASP A 272 16.23 17.44 -0.64
N ALA A 273 16.85 18.61 -0.87
CA ALA A 273 17.95 18.76 -1.82
C ALA A 273 19.15 17.87 -1.50
N THR A 274 19.39 17.56 -0.22
CA THR A 274 20.48 16.70 0.23
C THR A 274 20.23 15.25 -0.18
N GLY A 275 19.00 14.76 0.02
CA GLY A 275 18.54 13.44 -0.37
C GLY A 275 18.60 13.26 -1.90
N VAL A 276 18.15 14.26 -2.65
CA VAL A 276 18.23 14.25 -4.12
C VAL A 276 19.69 14.21 -4.59
N ALA A 277 20.56 15.05 -4.03
CA ALA A 277 21.99 15.07 -4.38
C ALA A 277 22.68 13.75 -4.02
N TYR A 278 22.31 13.15 -2.89
CA TYR A 278 22.78 11.83 -2.48
C TYR A 278 22.36 10.74 -3.46
N PHE A 279 21.08 10.74 -3.84
CA PHE A 279 20.54 9.78 -4.81
C PHE A 279 21.21 9.90 -6.17
N ARG A 280 21.46 11.12 -6.68
CA ARG A 280 22.22 11.35 -7.92
C ARG A 280 23.63 10.77 -7.89
N ARG A 281 24.35 10.95 -6.78
CA ARG A 281 25.69 10.35 -6.61
C ARG A 281 25.64 8.83 -6.63
N ARG A 282 24.62 8.22 -5.99
CA ARG A 282 24.41 6.76 -6.05
C ARG A 282 24.06 6.28 -7.45
N ALA A 283 23.20 7.00 -8.17
CA ALA A 283 22.84 6.73 -9.56
C ALA A 283 24.07 6.67 -10.46
N LEU A 284 24.94 7.69 -10.38
CA LEU A 284 26.22 7.72 -11.08
C LEU A 284 27.14 6.56 -10.68
N ALA A 285 27.28 6.27 -9.38
CA ALA A 285 28.13 5.19 -8.89
C ALA A 285 27.66 3.79 -9.34
N LEU A 286 26.35 3.61 -9.54
CA LEU A 286 25.75 2.38 -10.05
C LEU A 286 25.70 2.32 -11.59
N GLY A 287 26.27 3.32 -12.27
CA GLY A 287 26.41 3.33 -13.72
C GLY A 287 25.15 3.76 -14.48
N HIS A 288 24.17 4.36 -13.80
CA HIS A 288 22.95 4.87 -14.42
C HIS A 288 22.74 6.34 -14.03
N GLU A 289 23.40 7.25 -14.73
CA GLU A 289 23.39 8.67 -14.39
C GLU A 289 21.99 9.27 -14.51
N TRP A 290 21.57 9.98 -13.45
CA TRP A 290 20.37 10.80 -13.51
C TRP A 290 20.72 12.17 -14.07
N GLU A 291 20.53 12.32 -15.38
CA GLU A 291 20.88 13.54 -16.12
C GLU A 291 20.17 14.81 -15.57
N PRO A 292 20.87 15.97 -15.56
CA PRO A 292 20.26 17.24 -15.22
C PRO A 292 19.07 17.57 -16.12
N GLY A 293 17.93 17.95 -15.52
CA GLY A 293 16.71 18.32 -16.26
C GLY A 293 15.72 17.17 -16.46
N VAL A 294 16.14 15.91 -16.28
CA VAL A 294 15.22 14.77 -16.26
C VAL A 294 14.42 14.80 -14.96
N HIS A 295 13.09 14.74 -15.05
CA HIS A 295 12.23 14.66 -13.86
C HIS A 295 12.46 13.35 -13.12
N TYR A 296 12.33 13.37 -11.80
CA TYR A 296 12.60 12.20 -10.95
C TYR A 296 11.76 10.97 -11.35
N GLY A 297 10.47 11.15 -11.63
CA GLY A 297 9.61 10.06 -12.10
C GLY A 297 10.07 9.47 -13.44
N ASP A 298 10.66 10.29 -14.32
CA ASP A 298 11.14 9.87 -15.64
C ASP A 298 12.39 9.04 -15.53
N PHE A 299 13.30 9.47 -14.66
CA PHE A 299 14.48 8.70 -14.31
C PHE A 299 14.09 7.31 -13.78
N LEU A 300 13.17 7.23 -12.82
CA LEU A 300 12.73 5.94 -12.28
C LEU A 300 12.07 5.03 -13.32
N ARG A 301 11.30 5.60 -14.25
CA ARG A 301 10.66 4.82 -15.33
C ARG A 301 11.67 4.29 -16.34
N SER A 302 12.83 4.94 -16.49
CA SER A 302 13.93 4.48 -17.36
C SER A 302 14.67 3.25 -16.82
N LEU A 303 14.50 2.91 -15.53
CA LEU A 303 15.22 1.81 -14.90
C LEU A 303 14.70 0.44 -15.39
N ASP A 304 15.64 -0.40 -15.83
CA ASP A 304 15.43 -1.83 -16.08
C ASP A 304 15.57 -2.60 -14.78
N LEU A 305 14.44 -3.10 -14.27
CA LEU A 305 14.40 -3.82 -12.98
C LEU A 305 14.98 -5.23 -13.05
N THR A 306 15.34 -5.71 -14.24
CA THR A 306 16.08 -6.97 -14.41
C THR A 306 17.59 -6.78 -14.22
N ASP A 307 18.09 -5.55 -14.34
CA ASP A 307 19.47 -5.19 -13.98
C ASP A 307 19.58 -4.98 -12.46
N PRO A 308 20.40 -5.77 -11.75
CA PRO A 308 20.52 -5.64 -10.30
C PRO A 308 20.99 -4.27 -9.81
N ARG A 309 21.80 -3.55 -10.60
CA ARG A 309 22.27 -2.19 -10.25
C ARG A 309 21.11 -1.19 -10.29
N GLN A 310 20.25 -1.31 -11.29
CA GLN A 310 19.09 -0.44 -11.47
C GLN A 310 17.95 -0.81 -10.52
N LEU A 311 17.78 -2.10 -10.19
CA LEU A 311 16.91 -2.53 -9.11
C LEU A 311 17.34 -1.93 -7.76
N ALA A 312 18.63 -1.95 -7.43
CA ALA A 312 19.15 -1.29 -6.22
C ALA A 312 18.83 0.21 -6.19
N LEU A 313 18.93 0.91 -7.34
CA LEU A 313 18.48 2.30 -7.48
C LEU A 313 16.99 2.46 -7.20
N MET A 314 16.14 1.58 -7.73
CA MET A 314 14.70 1.60 -7.44
C MET A 314 14.40 1.36 -5.94
N HIS A 315 15.16 0.51 -5.26
CA HIS A 315 15.03 0.36 -3.81
C HIS A 315 15.44 1.62 -3.05
N HIS A 316 16.51 2.30 -3.46
CA HIS A 316 16.93 3.57 -2.84
C HIS A 316 15.96 4.72 -3.10
N ALA A 317 15.32 4.72 -4.27
CA ALA A 317 14.28 5.68 -4.64
C ALA A 317 13.12 5.69 -3.62
N ALA A 318 12.76 4.54 -3.07
CA ALA A 318 11.73 4.44 -2.03
C ALA A 318 12.13 5.17 -0.73
N ALA A 319 13.42 5.22 -0.39
CA ALA A 319 13.90 5.88 0.82
C ALA A 319 13.97 7.41 0.69
N LEU A 320 13.82 7.93 -0.53
CA LEU A 320 13.91 9.35 -0.84
C LEU A 320 12.66 10.11 -0.35
N PHE A 321 11.48 9.50 -0.42
CA PHE A 321 10.24 10.08 0.10
C PHE A 321 9.95 9.58 1.50
N ARG A 322 9.87 10.50 2.45
CA ARG A 322 9.54 10.19 3.84
C ARG A 322 8.48 11.15 4.36
N GLY A 323 7.85 10.78 5.47
CA GLY A 323 6.87 11.65 6.13
C GLY A 323 5.48 11.63 5.53
N ALA A 324 5.09 10.57 4.80
CA ALA A 324 3.72 10.46 4.30
C ALA A 324 2.72 10.44 5.47
N GLY A 325 1.89 11.47 5.56
CA GLY A 325 1.02 11.74 6.70
C GLY A 325 -0.43 11.99 6.29
N TYR A 326 -1.24 12.39 7.26
CA TYR A 326 -2.55 12.95 6.99
C TYR A 326 -2.63 14.34 7.59
N THR A 327 -3.24 15.26 6.86
CA THR A 327 -3.40 16.65 7.30
C THR A 327 -4.88 16.99 7.24
N ALA A 328 -5.51 17.06 8.41
CA ALA A 328 -6.89 17.50 8.56
C ALA A 328 -6.98 19.03 8.58
N PHE A 329 -8.07 19.59 8.08
CA PHE A 329 -8.30 21.03 8.05
C PHE A 329 -9.79 21.37 8.09
N ASP A 330 -10.09 22.53 8.66
CA ASP A 330 -11.42 23.11 8.78
C ASP A 330 -11.27 24.64 8.78
N GLY A 331 -11.63 25.29 7.68
CA GLY A 331 -11.38 26.71 7.44
C GLY A 331 -10.17 26.94 6.54
N GLU A 332 -8.96 27.00 7.08
CA GLU A 332 -7.75 27.29 6.27
C GLU A 332 -7.22 26.03 5.58
N VAL A 333 -6.91 26.14 4.29
CA VAL A 333 -6.31 25.03 3.52
C VAL A 333 -4.82 24.94 3.86
N PRO A 334 -4.28 23.76 4.18
CA PRO A 334 -2.86 23.60 4.50
C PRO A 334 -1.96 24.06 3.35
N GLU A 335 -0.87 24.76 3.66
CA GLU A 335 0.15 25.13 2.65
C GLU A 335 0.75 23.88 2.01
N GLU A 336 1.13 22.90 2.82
CA GLU A 336 1.55 21.58 2.35
C GLU A 336 0.34 20.66 2.18
N HIS A 337 -0.19 20.62 0.95
CA HIS A 337 -1.38 19.83 0.59
C HIS A 337 -1.13 18.86 -0.58
N VAL A 338 0.12 18.70 -1.01
CA VAL A 338 0.51 17.84 -2.13
C VAL A 338 1.04 16.49 -1.63
N GLN A 339 0.76 15.44 -2.39
CA GLN A 339 1.42 14.15 -2.27
C GLN A 339 2.51 14.08 -3.34
N ALA A 340 3.79 14.16 -2.94
CA ALA A 340 4.91 14.33 -3.88
C ALA A 340 5.10 13.18 -4.88
N ALA A 341 4.73 11.94 -4.55
CA ALA A 341 4.83 10.80 -5.46
C ALA A 341 3.70 10.80 -6.52
N ILE A 342 2.55 11.39 -6.22
CA ILE A 342 1.42 11.57 -7.16
C ILE A 342 1.56 12.89 -7.92
N ALA A 343 2.29 13.85 -7.33
CA ALA A 343 2.44 15.23 -7.79
C ALA A 343 1.10 15.98 -7.91
N ALA A 344 0.19 15.72 -6.95
CA ALA A 344 -1.11 16.40 -6.85
C ALA A 344 -1.64 16.39 -5.40
N PRO A 345 -2.59 17.26 -5.04
CA PRO A 345 -3.41 17.08 -3.85
C PRO A 345 -4.13 15.74 -3.91
N TYR A 346 -4.15 15.02 -2.80
CA TYR A 346 -4.65 13.65 -2.77
C TYR A 346 -5.30 13.31 -1.44
N ALA A 347 -6.34 12.48 -1.48
CA ALA A 347 -7.00 11.92 -0.32
C ALA A 347 -7.28 10.43 -0.55
N HIS A 348 -7.37 9.70 0.55
CA HIS A 348 -7.80 8.31 0.54
C HIS A 348 -9.32 8.23 0.60
N ALA A 349 -9.95 7.71 -0.46
CA ALA A 349 -11.41 7.75 -0.64
C ALA A 349 -12.01 6.45 -1.20
N THR A 350 -11.21 5.39 -1.34
CA THR A 350 -11.57 4.23 -2.16
C THR A 350 -11.54 2.91 -1.40
N ALA A 351 -11.13 2.88 -0.13
CA ALA A 351 -10.99 1.64 0.64
C ALA A 351 -11.62 1.69 2.05
N PRO A 352 -12.90 2.09 2.19
CA PRO A 352 -13.51 2.30 3.51
C PRO A 352 -13.74 1.02 4.32
N LEU A 353 -13.79 -0.17 3.75
CA LEU A 353 -13.94 -1.43 4.49
C LEU A 353 -12.68 -1.72 5.32
N ARG A 354 -11.51 -1.31 4.82
CA ARG A 354 -10.19 -1.63 5.39
C ARG A 354 -9.37 -0.44 5.86
N ARG A 355 -9.82 0.80 5.63
CA ARG A 355 -9.12 2.01 6.10
C ARG A 355 -10.10 3.07 6.64
N LEU A 356 -9.87 3.47 7.88
CA LEU A 356 -10.78 4.33 8.65
C LEU A 356 -11.04 5.68 7.97
N VAL A 357 -10.00 6.33 7.45
CA VAL A 357 -10.08 7.71 6.93
C VAL A 357 -11.05 7.85 5.75
N ASP A 358 -11.17 6.82 4.90
CA ASP A 358 -11.99 6.84 3.69
C ASP A 358 -13.46 7.02 4.03
N ARG A 359 -13.92 6.44 5.15
CA ARG A 359 -15.29 6.63 5.68
C ARG A 359 -15.63 8.11 5.80
N PHE A 360 -14.71 8.90 6.36
CA PHE A 360 -14.91 10.34 6.58
C PHE A 360 -14.77 11.12 5.29
N VAL A 361 -13.79 10.77 4.44
CA VAL A 361 -13.58 11.45 3.15
C VAL A 361 -14.82 11.32 2.26
N LEU A 362 -15.45 10.15 2.19
CA LEU A 362 -16.69 9.93 1.43
C LEU A 362 -17.82 10.84 1.90
N VAL A 363 -18.08 10.89 3.22
CA VAL A 363 -19.16 11.72 3.77
C VAL A 363 -18.90 13.21 3.56
N VAL A 364 -17.67 13.66 3.77
CA VAL A 364 -17.28 15.07 3.54
C VAL A 364 -17.46 15.45 2.07
N CYS A 365 -17.04 14.60 1.13
CA CYS A 365 -17.19 14.87 -0.31
C CYS A 365 -18.66 14.90 -0.73
N ASP A 366 -19.49 13.98 -0.25
CA ASP A 366 -20.94 13.94 -0.55
C ASP A 366 -21.63 15.23 -0.11
N HIS A 367 -21.37 15.70 1.11
CA HIS A 367 -22.01 16.90 1.63
C HIS A 367 -21.51 18.17 0.94
N HIS A 368 -20.21 18.28 0.65
CA HIS A 368 -19.67 19.41 -0.12
C HIS A 368 -20.27 19.49 -1.52
N LEU A 369 -20.45 18.37 -2.22
CA LEU A 369 -21.05 18.36 -3.55
C LEU A 369 -22.55 18.66 -3.55
N ARG A 370 -23.25 18.33 -2.45
CA ARG A 370 -24.66 18.68 -2.24
C ARG A 370 -24.88 20.10 -1.73
N GLY A 371 -23.81 20.80 -1.35
CA GLY A 371 -23.91 22.12 -0.71
C GLY A 371 -24.50 22.07 0.69
N GLU A 372 -24.40 20.93 1.36
CA GLU A 372 -24.95 20.66 2.69
C GLU A 372 -23.84 20.77 3.76
N PRO A 373 -24.17 21.16 5.00
CA PRO A 373 -23.19 21.23 6.07
C PRO A 373 -22.72 19.82 6.47
N VAL A 374 -21.40 19.60 6.50
CA VAL A 374 -20.79 18.34 6.98
C VAL A 374 -21.33 17.99 8.38
N PRO A 375 -21.69 16.73 8.67
CA PRO A 375 -22.29 16.36 9.94
C PRO A 375 -21.39 16.70 11.13
N PRO A 376 -21.93 17.17 12.27
CA PRO A 376 -21.12 17.55 13.43
C PRO A 376 -20.18 16.44 13.94
N GLY A 377 -20.61 15.18 13.91
CA GLY A 377 -19.78 14.04 14.33
C GLY A 377 -18.56 13.83 13.43
N VAL A 378 -18.75 13.91 12.11
CA VAL A 378 -17.67 13.85 11.11
C VAL A 378 -16.71 15.02 11.27
N ARG A 379 -17.23 16.25 11.41
CA ARG A 379 -16.42 17.45 11.62
C ARG A 379 -15.55 17.36 12.88
N GLN A 380 -16.12 16.90 14.00
CA GLN A 380 -15.39 16.71 15.26
C GLN A 380 -14.35 15.60 15.18
N ALA A 381 -14.56 14.59 14.33
CA ALA A 381 -13.63 13.49 14.14
C ALA A 381 -12.38 13.87 13.33
N LEU A 382 -12.50 14.77 12.34
CA LEU A 382 -11.40 15.15 11.44
C LEU A 382 -10.05 15.40 12.13
N PRO A 383 -9.94 16.25 13.18
CA PRO A 383 -8.65 16.53 13.83
C PRO A 383 -8.04 15.31 14.54
N LEU A 384 -8.82 14.27 14.84
CA LEU A 384 -8.33 13.05 15.51
C LEU A 384 -7.73 12.05 14.51
N LEU A 385 -8.19 12.06 13.26
CA LEU A 385 -7.82 11.05 12.27
C LEU A 385 -6.32 10.96 11.95
N PRO A 386 -5.55 12.07 11.86
CA PRO A 386 -4.12 11.99 11.58
C PRO A 386 -3.34 11.09 12.53
N GLU A 387 -3.53 11.25 13.84
CA GLU A 387 -2.83 10.45 14.86
C GLU A 387 -3.28 8.99 14.83
N LEU A 388 -4.58 8.74 14.70
CA LEU A 388 -5.14 7.38 14.62
C LEU A 388 -4.56 6.62 13.41
N MET A 389 -4.51 7.28 12.25
CA MET A 389 -3.99 6.70 11.02
C MET A 389 -2.46 6.54 11.04
N GLN A 390 -1.74 7.44 11.70
CA GLN A 390 -0.29 7.30 11.86
C GLN A 390 0.05 6.10 12.74
N ARG A 391 -0.63 5.96 13.88
CA ARG A 391 -0.45 4.84 14.81
C ARG A 391 -0.76 3.50 14.15
N SER A 392 -1.91 3.39 13.48
CA SER A 392 -2.31 2.16 12.79
C SER A 392 -1.38 1.85 11.60
N GLY A 393 -0.92 2.88 10.88
CA GLY A 393 0.09 2.79 9.82
C GLY A 393 1.40 2.18 10.30
N GLN A 394 1.92 2.67 11.42
CA GLN A 394 3.16 2.17 12.03
C GLN A 394 3.00 0.74 12.53
N LEU A 395 1.87 0.40 13.15
CA LEU A 395 1.58 -0.96 13.61
C LEU A 395 1.55 -1.95 12.43
N ALA A 396 0.72 -1.69 11.42
CA ALA A 396 0.60 -2.56 10.25
C ALA A 396 1.95 -2.77 9.55
N SER A 397 2.71 -1.69 9.35
CA SER A 397 4.03 -1.78 8.70
C SER A 397 5.03 -2.60 9.53
N ARG A 398 4.96 -2.57 10.87
CA ARG A 398 5.83 -3.40 11.72
C ARG A 398 5.44 -4.87 11.68
N VAL A 399 4.14 -5.15 11.70
CA VAL A 399 3.60 -6.51 11.62
C VAL A 399 3.94 -7.17 10.28
N GLU A 400 3.70 -6.46 9.18
CA GLU A 400 3.99 -6.92 7.81
C GLU A 400 5.48 -7.26 7.65
N ARG A 401 6.38 -6.35 8.07
CA ARG A 401 7.82 -6.62 8.09
C ARG A 401 8.17 -7.84 8.93
N ALA A 402 7.64 -7.92 10.15
CA ALA A 402 7.91 -9.05 11.03
C ALA A 402 7.44 -10.38 10.43
N ALA A 403 6.30 -10.39 9.73
CA ALA A 403 5.80 -11.57 9.03
C ALA A 403 6.72 -11.99 7.88
N ILE A 404 7.15 -11.04 7.04
CA ILE A 404 8.13 -11.30 5.97
C ILE A 404 9.43 -11.84 6.57
N ASP A 405 10.02 -11.14 7.54
CA ASP A 405 11.29 -11.56 8.17
C ASP A 405 11.18 -12.97 8.81
N THR A 406 10.01 -13.31 9.37
CA THR A 406 9.74 -14.63 9.96
C THR A 406 9.69 -15.73 8.88
N VAL A 407 9.02 -15.47 7.75
CA VAL A 407 8.95 -16.40 6.62
C VAL A 407 10.31 -16.54 5.93
N GLU A 408 11.02 -15.44 5.69
CA GLU A 408 12.38 -15.43 5.13
C GLU A 408 13.32 -16.30 5.99
N ALA A 409 13.32 -16.10 7.31
CA ALA A 409 14.13 -16.89 8.22
C ALA A 409 13.73 -18.37 8.25
N ALA A 410 12.43 -18.69 8.17
CA ALA A 410 11.95 -20.08 8.16
C ALA A 410 12.33 -20.84 6.89
N LEU A 411 12.26 -20.16 5.73
CA LEU A 411 12.70 -20.73 4.46
C LEU A 411 14.20 -21.03 4.42
N LEU A 412 14.99 -20.28 5.18
CA LEU A 412 16.45 -20.40 5.22
C LEU A 412 16.98 -21.23 6.40
N ALA A 413 16.20 -21.44 7.46
CA ALA A 413 16.64 -22.12 8.68
C ALA A 413 17.25 -23.52 8.44
N GLY A 414 16.69 -24.28 7.50
CA GLY A 414 17.19 -25.60 7.12
C GLY A 414 18.42 -25.59 6.21
N ARG A 415 18.90 -24.41 5.79
CA ARG A 415 19.92 -24.22 4.74
C ARG A 415 21.19 -23.55 5.27
N VAL A 416 21.33 -23.42 6.60
CA VAL A 416 22.50 -22.79 7.22
C VAL A 416 23.77 -23.53 6.80
N GLY A 417 24.77 -22.77 6.34
CA GLY A 417 26.01 -23.27 5.75
C GLY A 417 25.99 -23.38 4.21
N GLU A 418 24.82 -23.31 3.56
CA GLU A 418 24.72 -23.31 2.10
C GLU A 418 25.22 -22.01 1.46
N MET A 419 25.59 -22.11 0.19
CA MET A 419 26.12 -21.02 -0.62
C MET A 419 25.05 -20.48 -1.57
N PHE A 420 25.00 -19.16 -1.70
CA PHE A 420 24.01 -18.46 -2.51
C PHE A 420 24.69 -17.42 -3.41
N SER A 421 24.14 -17.24 -4.61
CA SER A 421 24.43 -16.05 -5.42
C SER A 421 23.54 -14.92 -4.92
N ALA A 422 24.16 -13.77 -4.60
CA ALA A 422 23.47 -12.59 -4.12
C ALA A 422 23.88 -11.35 -4.91
N VAL A 423 23.03 -10.33 -4.86
CA VAL A 423 23.33 -8.96 -5.31
C VAL A 423 23.41 -8.09 -4.08
N VAL A 424 24.48 -7.33 -3.92
CA VAL A 424 24.58 -6.34 -2.83
C VAL A 424 23.62 -5.18 -3.09
N ILE A 425 22.66 -4.94 -2.20
CA ILE A 425 21.77 -3.78 -2.26
C ILE A 425 22.47 -2.57 -1.63
N GLU A 426 23.05 -2.76 -0.45
CA GLU A 426 23.75 -1.73 0.30
C GLU A 426 25.03 -2.29 0.91
N PRO A 427 26.21 -1.70 0.62
CA PRO A 427 27.46 -2.19 1.19
C PRO A 427 27.56 -1.83 2.68
N PRO A 428 28.37 -2.58 3.46
CA PRO A 428 28.60 -2.24 4.86
C PRO A 428 29.22 -0.86 5.03
N ALA A 429 28.80 -0.12 6.05
CA ALA A 429 29.39 1.17 6.37
C ALA A 429 30.91 1.03 6.62
N PRO A 430 31.73 2.01 6.21
CA PRO A 430 33.14 2.06 6.61
C PRO A 430 33.22 2.07 8.14
N ALA A 431 34.16 1.30 8.70
CA ALA A 431 34.40 1.32 10.14
C ALA A 431 34.69 2.77 10.56
N ALA A 432 33.99 3.27 11.58
CA ALA A 432 34.27 4.61 12.09
C ALA A 432 35.73 4.63 12.58
N PRO A 433 36.52 5.68 12.28
CA PRO A 433 37.86 5.80 12.85
C PRO A 433 37.74 5.80 14.38
N GLU A 434 38.58 5.02 15.05
CA GLU A 434 38.61 4.91 16.51
C GLU A 434 38.63 6.31 17.14
N ARG A 435 37.53 6.70 17.79
CA ARG A 435 37.50 7.94 18.57
C ARG A 435 38.31 7.72 19.83
N ASN A 436 39.55 8.19 19.82
CA ASN A 436 40.33 8.38 21.04
C ASN A 436 39.52 9.23 22.03
N GLY A 437 39.38 8.69 23.24
CA GLY A 437 38.40 9.13 24.23
C GLY A 437 38.47 10.61 24.60
N ARG A 438 37.28 11.20 24.77
CA ARG A 438 37.02 12.31 25.69
C ARG A 438 35.53 12.36 26.03
N GLU A 439 35.27 12.39 27.33
CA GLU A 439 33.97 12.51 27.99
C GLU A 439 33.20 13.75 27.52
N GLY A 440 31.88 13.66 27.46
CA GLY A 440 31.03 14.80 27.11
C GLY A 440 29.53 14.52 27.09
N ASN A 441 28.94 14.52 28.29
CA ASN A 441 27.60 14.95 28.70
C ASN A 441 26.34 14.58 27.87
N GLY A 442 25.37 13.97 28.56
CA GLY A 442 24.08 13.54 28.03
C GLY A 442 23.13 14.69 27.69
N GLY A 443 22.44 14.54 26.56
CA GLY A 443 21.34 15.39 26.12
C GLY A 443 20.28 14.53 25.44
N ASN A 444 19.08 14.56 26.02
CA ASN A 444 17.86 13.84 25.64
C ASN A 444 17.33 14.26 24.25
N GLY A 445 16.74 13.33 23.49
CA GLY A 445 16.08 13.62 22.22
C GLY A 445 15.62 12.37 21.47
N GLY A 446 14.42 11.87 21.81
CA GLY A 446 13.76 10.78 21.10
C GLY A 446 13.28 11.21 19.71
N ASN A 447 13.52 10.37 18.70
CA ASN A 447 12.77 10.41 17.45
C ASN A 447 12.75 9.02 16.79
N GLY A 448 11.55 8.42 16.70
CA GLY A 448 11.31 7.11 16.11
C GLY A 448 11.23 7.19 14.60
N GLY A 449 12.24 6.67 13.92
CA GLY A 449 12.34 6.58 12.47
C GLY A 449 11.71 5.29 11.91
N ASN A 450 10.76 5.46 10.99
CA ASN A 450 10.16 4.40 10.18
C ASN A 450 11.02 4.16 8.92
N GLY A 451 11.35 2.91 8.60
CA GLY A 451 11.78 2.51 7.26
C GLY A 451 12.93 1.50 7.21
N ARG A 452 12.63 0.26 6.76
CA ARG A 452 13.60 -0.81 6.46
C ARG A 452 14.52 -1.13 7.67
N PRO A 453 15.43 -2.13 7.68
CA PRO A 453 16.17 -2.40 8.92
C PRO A 453 16.88 -1.11 9.31
N ALA A 454 16.67 -0.65 10.53
CA ALA A 454 17.14 0.63 11.03
C ALA A 454 18.58 0.88 10.54
N GLY A 455 18.72 1.81 9.58
CA GLY A 455 19.98 2.41 9.21
C GLY A 455 20.41 3.37 10.32
N ASN A 456 20.74 2.81 11.49
CA ASN A 456 21.68 3.34 12.48
C ASN A 456 21.74 2.43 13.71
N GLY A 457 22.41 1.30 13.56
CA GLY A 457 23.30 0.77 14.58
C GLY A 457 24.60 0.50 13.86
N GLY A 458 25.66 1.26 14.15
CA GLY A 458 26.95 1.22 13.44
C GLY A 458 27.68 -0.11 13.60
N GLY A 459 27.17 -1.16 12.96
CA GLY A 459 27.79 -2.47 12.86
C GLY A 459 28.36 -2.72 11.45
N PRO A 460 29.19 -3.76 11.28
CA PRO A 460 29.93 -4.07 10.05
C PRO A 460 29.06 -4.70 8.93
N TYR A 461 27.75 -4.43 8.90
CA TYR A 461 26.79 -5.16 8.07
C TYR A 461 26.34 -4.35 6.85
N GLY A 462 26.25 -5.03 5.70
CA GLY A 462 25.55 -4.55 4.51
C GLY A 462 24.21 -5.28 4.32
N THR A 463 23.47 -4.93 3.28
CA THR A 463 22.26 -5.62 2.82
C THR A 463 22.48 -6.21 1.43
N LEU A 464 22.07 -7.46 1.22
CA LEU A 464 22.09 -8.14 -0.07
C LEU A 464 20.73 -8.75 -0.40
N GLN A 465 20.55 -9.18 -1.64
CA GLN A 465 19.39 -9.94 -2.09
C GLN A 465 19.81 -11.21 -2.79
N ILE A 466 19.29 -12.36 -2.33
CA ILE A 466 19.39 -13.64 -3.03
C ILE A 466 18.16 -13.84 -3.92
N ALA A 467 18.30 -14.62 -4.99
CA ALA A 467 17.22 -14.82 -5.97
C ALA A 467 16.27 -15.97 -5.60
N ASP A 468 16.75 -17.00 -4.88
CA ASP A 468 15.96 -18.18 -4.56
C ASP A 468 16.30 -18.77 -3.16
N PRO A 469 15.42 -18.61 -2.15
CA PRO A 469 14.20 -17.78 -2.19
C PRO A 469 14.55 -16.29 -2.36
N PRO A 470 13.63 -15.43 -2.88
CA PRO A 470 13.88 -14.00 -3.00
C PRO A 470 13.90 -13.36 -1.61
N VAL A 471 15.08 -13.23 -1.00
CA VAL A 471 15.27 -12.75 0.38
C VAL A 471 16.25 -11.59 0.40
N ALA A 472 15.89 -10.51 1.10
CA ALA A 472 16.75 -9.37 1.34
C ALA A 472 17.29 -9.41 2.79
N ALA A 473 18.57 -9.73 2.95
CA ALA A 473 19.14 -10.01 4.28
C ALA A 473 20.45 -9.26 4.54
N ARG A 474 20.82 -9.20 5.82
CA ARG A 474 22.10 -8.63 6.26
C ARG A 474 23.25 -9.57 5.90
N PHE A 475 24.41 -8.99 5.64
CA PHE A 475 25.64 -9.76 5.47
C PHE A 475 26.86 -9.07 6.09
N GLU A 476 27.83 -9.88 6.53
CA GLU A 476 29.18 -9.44 6.90
C GLU A 476 30.11 -9.58 5.69
N ASP A 477 30.86 -8.51 5.39
CA ASP A 477 31.97 -8.57 4.44
C ASP A 477 33.22 -9.08 5.18
N THR A 478 33.61 -10.30 4.87
CA THR A 478 34.78 -10.99 5.43
C THR A 478 36.04 -10.81 4.56
N GLY A 479 35.97 -9.99 3.51
CA GLY A 479 37.11 -9.69 2.65
C GLY A 479 38.21 -8.87 3.32
N PRO A 480 39.45 -8.91 2.81
CA PRO A 480 40.57 -8.12 3.33
C PRO A 480 40.29 -6.60 3.25
N GLU A 481 40.80 -5.84 4.22
CA GLU A 481 40.67 -4.38 4.26
C GLU A 481 41.18 -3.75 2.95
N GLY A 482 40.26 -3.18 2.16
CA GLY A 482 40.56 -2.51 0.90
C GLY A 482 39.81 -3.04 -0.33
N ALA A 483 39.27 -4.26 -0.27
CA ALA A 483 38.49 -4.85 -1.36
C ALA A 483 37.02 -5.05 -0.95
N ARG A 484 36.32 -3.98 -0.55
CA ARG A 484 34.92 -4.08 -0.09
C ARG A 484 33.96 -4.33 -1.25
N VAL A 485 32.88 -5.06 -0.99
CA VAL A 485 31.78 -5.20 -1.95
C VAL A 485 31.11 -3.86 -2.25
N ALA A 486 30.69 -3.64 -3.49
CA ALA A 486 29.94 -2.46 -3.92
C ALA A 486 28.44 -2.76 -4.09
N ALA A 487 27.59 -1.73 -3.98
CA ALA A 487 26.17 -1.87 -4.36
C ALA A 487 26.04 -2.33 -5.82
N GLY A 488 25.07 -3.19 -6.08
CA GLY A 488 24.83 -3.85 -7.37
C GLY A 488 25.83 -4.94 -7.77
N GLU A 489 26.88 -5.17 -6.98
CA GLU A 489 27.84 -6.26 -7.21
C GLU A 489 27.17 -7.63 -6.98
N ARG A 490 27.43 -8.57 -7.88
CA ARG A 490 27.05 -9.98 -7.68
C ARG A 490 28.15 -10.67 -6.89
N VAL A 491 27.78 -11.30 -5.79
CA VAL A 491 28.69 -11.96 -4.85
C VAL A 491 28.20 -13.36 -4.53
N THR A 492 29.13 -14.22 -4.11
CA THR A 492 28.77 -15.49 -3.48
C THR A 492 28.81 -15.33 -1.97
N VAL A 493 27.75 -15.75 -1.30
CA VAL A 493 27.63 -15.66 0.16
C VAL A 493 27.27 -17.00 0.78
N GLN A 494 27.74 -17.24 1.98
CA GLN A 494 27.34 -18.37 2.82
C GLN A 494 26.27 -17.93 3.82
N LEU A 495 25.21 -18.71 3.98
CA LEU A 495 24.24 -18.47 5.05
C LEU A 495 24.85 -18.84 6.41
N ALA A 496 25.05 -17.86 7.28
CA ALA A 496 25.68 -18.03 8.58
C ALA A 496 24.68 -18.25 9.72
N GLU A 497 23.51 -17.60 9.64
CA GLU A 497 22.45 -17.68 10.65
C GLU A 497 21.09 -17.54 9.96
N ALA A 498 20.12 -18.38 10.35
CA ALA A 498 18.72 -18.24 10.00
C ALA A 498 17.87 -18.79 11.14
N ASP A 499 17.17 -17.90 11.87
CA ASP A 499 16.34 -18.26 13.01
C ASP A 499 14.97 -17.55 12.94
N PRO A 500 13.89 -18.30 12.73
CA PRO A 500 12.52 -17.75 12.67
C PRO A 500 12.06 -17.13 13.98
N GLY A 501 12.51 -17.65 15.13
CA GLY A 501 12.10 -17.16 16.44
C GLY A 501 12.66 -15.78 16.74
N THR A 502 13.88 -15.50 16.28
CA THR A 502 14.51 -14.17 16.41
C THR A 502 14.39 -13.31 15.15
N ARG A 503 13.80 -13.84 14.06
CA ARG A 503 13.69 -13.20 12.73
C ARG A 503 15.05 -12.78 12.16
N LYS A 504 16.10 -13.53 12.48
CA LYS A 504 17.46 -13.22 12.04
C LYS A 504 17.84 -14.05 10.83
N VAL A 505 18.32 -13.37 9.79
CA VAL A 505 19.02 -13.96 8.65
C VAL A 505 20.33 -13.21 8.47
N LEU A 506 21.44 -13.94 8.49
CA LEU A 506 22.77 -13.38 8.30
C LEU A 506 23.56 -14.20 7.29
N PHE A 507 24.12 -13.49 6.31
CA PHE A 507 25.07 -14.04 5.35
C PHE A 507 26.50 -13.58 5.63
N ARG A 508 27.47 -14.30 5.07
CA ARG A 508 28.87 -13.87 5.02
C ARG A 508 29.35 -13.96 3.58
N THR A 509 30.11 -12.98 3.11
CA THR A 509 30.78 -13.11 1.82
C THR A 509 31.74 -14.30 1.83
N VAL A 510 31.84 -15.00 0.70
CA VAL A 510 32.90 -15.97 0.48
C VAL A 510 33.70 -15.48 -0.72
N ARG A 511 34.95 -15.11 -0.46
CA ARG A 511 35.87 -14.57 -1.46
C ARG A 511 37.21 -15.29 -1.38
#